data_AF-A0A1D1XVZ3-F1
#
_entry.id   AF-A0A1D1XVZ3-F1
#
_cell.length_a   1.000
_cell.length_b   1.000
_cell.length_c   1.000
_cell.angle_alpha   90.00
_cell.angle_beta   90.00
_cell.angle_gamma   90.00
#
_symmetry.space_group_name_H-M   'P 1'
#
loop_
_entity.id
_entity.type
_entity.pdbx_description
1 polymer ?
#
loop_
_entity_poly.entity_id
_entity_poly.type
_entity_poly.pdbx_seq_one_letter_code
_entity_poly.pdbx_strand_id
1 'polypeptide(L)'
;MWPGKDYYNPRESEPNSWEDTMKDELDRAKYPRMPWHDVHCALWGPPCRDVARHFVQRWNFAKRNKAPNEQTIPLLMPQHHMVIPHYMGKTKDVNVENKKQSENHGDLKREDSLSSRSSLHNIPLLFPHETEEQRISNGDLKLSGQDMSRSHSCRPSRIGRNLSFSFRKTKDESSMPDMQMKGFVDDLDITHPQMKKHIDAIAESAGQNLEKEWWETQERSDQVVSADEAGQVGPCTPCQCQIIRSVGQWSAGIGQTEDSIHNAYFSVIEKAEHFVYIENQFFISGLSGDDIIKNRILEALYRRIMRAEKERKCFRVIVVIPLLPGFQGGLDDGGAASVRAILHWQYRTICRGPNSILQNLYDIMGPKAHDYISFYGLRAYGRLCDGGPLATSQVYVHSKVMIVDDRIALIGSANVNDRSLLGSRDSEIGVLIEDRDFIGSYMNGKPWKAGKFAFSLRLSLWAEHLGLHVGEIRQICDPVADATYRDVWMATAKTNTTIYQDVFACIPNDLIHSRSALRHNMSYWKEKHGHTTTDLGIAPDKLEAYQNGDVKATDPLERLESVRGHLVSFPLEFMSQEDLRPVFNESEFYASPQVFH
;
A
#
# COMPACT_ATOMS: atom_id res chain seq x y z
N MET A 1 -5.23 23.45 -7.56
CA MET A 1 -5.06 21.99 -7.64
C MET A 1 -6.40 21.31 -7.39
N TRP A 2 -6.89 21.23 -6.15
CA TRP A 2 -8.16 20.55 -5.82
C TRP A 2 -9.39 21.48 -5.88
N PRO A 3 -10.33 21.33 -6.84
CA PRO A 3 -11.55 22.14 -6.93
C PRO A 3 -12.73 21.55 -6.14
N GLY A 4 -13.55 22.41 -5.53
CA GLY A 4 -14.76 21.97 -4.83
C GLY A 4 -14.51 20.87 -3.80
N LYS A 5 -15.28 19.79 -3.90
CA LYS A 5 -15.23 18.63 -2.98
C LYS A 5 -13.97 17.78 -3.06
N ASP A 6 -13.09 18.02 -4.04
CA ASP A 6 -11.73 17.45 -4.08
C ASP A 6 -10.83 18.08 -2.99
N TYR A 7 -11.18 19.28 -2.49
CA TYR A 7 -10.58 19.82 -1.27
C TYR A 7 -11.22 19.18 -0.03
N TYR A 8 -10.74 17.98 0.29
CA TYR A 8 -11.36 17.09 1.27
C TYR A 8 -10.56 16.98 2.59
N ASN A 9 -11.28 16.94 3.72
CA ASN A 9 -10.75 16.47 5.00
C ASN A 9 -11.90 15.83 5.82
N PRO A 10 -11.99 14.48 5.87
CA PRO A 10 -13.09 13.78 6.54
C PRO A 10 -13.15 14.08 8.04
N ARG A 11 -12.00 14.33 8.69
CA ARG A 11 -11.91 14.63 10.13
C ARG A 11 -12.71 15.89 10.52
N GLU A 12 -12.89 16.80 9.57
CA GLU A 12 -13.65 18.04 9.75
C GLU A 12 -15.08 17.92 9.16
N SER A 13 -15.24 17.52 7.89
CA SER A 13 -16.55 17.27 7.27
C SER A 13 -16.56 16.20 6.18
N GLU A 14 -17.59 15.37 6.17
CA GLU A 14 -17.95 14.46 5.06
C GLU A 14 -19.12 15.06 4.24
N PRO A 15 -18.98 15.24 2.90
CA PRO A 15 -20.01 15.85 2.07
C PRO A 15 -21.37 15.13 2.10
N ASN A 16 -22.38 15.81 2.61
CA ASN A 16 -23.75 15.29 2.75
C ASN A 16 -24.53 15.20 1.41
N SER A 17 -23.96 15.67 0.30
CA SER A 17 -24.48 15.51 -1.07
C SER A 17 -23.32 15.58 -2.07
N TRP A 18 -23.48 14.95 -3.24
CA TRP A 18 -22.51 14.96 -4.35
C TRP A 18 -23.00 15.71 -5.59
N GLU A 19 -24.15 16.38 -5.53
CA GLU A 19 -24.79 17.02 -6.70
C GLU A 19 -24.03 18.27 -7.18
N ASP A 20 -23.69 19.17 -6.27
CA ASP A 20 -22.81 20.31 -6.53
C ASP A 20 -21.36 19.90 -6.19
N THR A 21 -20.61 19.46 -7.20
CA THR A 21 -19.23 18.97 -7.02
C THR A 21 -18.18 20.09 -6.92
N MET A 22 -18.49 21.28 -7.45
CA MET A 22 -17.55 22.39 -7.58
C MET A 22 -17.59 23.36 -6.40
N LYS A 23 -18.65 23.32 -5.58
CA LYS A 23 -18.70 24.01 -4.29
C LYS A 23 -17.84 23.31 -3.24
N ASP A 24 -17.11 24.10 -2.47
CA ASP A 24 -16.32 23.64 -1.33
C ASP A 24 -17.21 23.18 -0.16
N GLU A 25 -16.83 22.07 0.47
CA GLU A 25 -17.40 21.60 1.74
C GLU A 25 -16.77 22.31 2.96
N LEU A 26 -15.50 22.74 2.82
CA LEU A 26 -14.68 23.28 3.90
C LEU A 26 -14.20 24.71 3.59
N ASP A 27 -14.17 25.55 4.62
CA ASP A 27 -13.52 26.86 4.54
C ASP A 27 -12.00 26.70 4.48
N ARG A 28 -11.45 26.82 3.26
CA ARG A 28 -10.01 26.66 2.96
C ARG A 28 -9.09 27.59 3.77
N ALA A 29 -9.61 28.72 4.28
CA ALA A 29 -8.84 29.64 5.11
C ALA A 29 -8.79 29.23 6.60
N LYS A 30 -9.57 28.22 7.02
CA LYS A 30 -9.67 27.73 8.41
C LYS A 30 -9.31 26.26 8.58
N TYR A 31 -9.51 25.45 7.53
CA TYR A 31 -9.36 23.99 7.59
C TYR A 31 -8.39 23.51 6.50
N PRO A 32 -7.26 22.86 6.85
CA PRO A 32 -6.43 22.21 5.86
C PRO A 32 -7.15 21.00 5.27
N ARG A 33 -6.97 20.75 3.96
CA ARG A 33 -7.23 19.43 3.39
C ARG A 33 -6.40 18.37 4.11
N MET A 34 -6.88 17.13 4.14
CA MET A 34 -6.06 15.98 4.54
C MET A 34 -5.25 15.51 3.33
N PRO A 35 -3.90 15.49 3.37
CA PRO A 35 -3.11 14.81 2.35
C PRO A 35 -3.45 13.32 2.33
N TRP A 36 -3.33 12.70 1.16
CA TRP A 36 -3.70 11.31 0.92
C TRP A 36 -2.49 10.59 0.33
N HIS A 37 -2.00 9.57 1.02
CA HIS A 37 -0.85 8.75 0.63
C HIS A 37 -1.34 7.36 0.26
N ASP A 38 -1.00 6.87 -0.93
CA ASP A 38 -1.53 5.61 -1.46
C ASP A 38 -0.59 4.98 -2.49
N VAL A 39 -0.55 3.65 -2.54
CA VAL A 39 0.36 2.88 -3.39
C VAL A 39 -0.42 2.03 -4.39
N HIS A 40 -0.15 2.27 -5.67
CA HIS A 40 -0.76 1.57 -6.80
C HIS A 40 0.32 1.04 -7.76
N CYS A 41 -0.05 0.08 -8.61
CA CYS A 41 0.83 -0.45 -9.64
C CYS A 41 0.10 -0.67 -10.95
N ALA A 42 0.77 -0.39 -12.07
CA ALA A 42 0.35 -0.84 -13.39
C ALA A 42 0.90 -2.25 -13.66
N LEU A 43 0.16 -3.06 -14.41
CA LEU A 43 0.55 -4.41 -14.80
C LEU A 43 0.51 -4.55 -16.32
N TRP A 44 1.47 -5.30 -16.88
CA TRP A 44 1.56 -5.60 -18.31
C TRP A 44 1.58 -7.12 -18.56
N GLY A 45 1.11 -7.56 -19.74
CA GLY A 45 1.21 -8.95 -20.17
C GLY A 45 0.15 -9.89 -19.56
N PRO A 46 0.50 -11.15 -19.21
CA PRO A 46 -0.46 -12.15 -18.73
C PRO A 46 -1.32 -11.74 -17.52
N PRO A 47 -0.79 -11.13 -16.44
CA PRO A 47 -1.57 -10.79 -15.24
C PRO A 47 -2.79 -9.90 -15.51
N CYS A 48 -2.72 -9.05 -16.54
CA CYS A 48 -3.84 -8.21 -16.97
C CYS A 48 -5.07 -9.06 -17.36
N ARG A 49 -4.86 -10.26 -17.92
CA ARG A 49 -5.93 -11.21 -18.27
C ARG A 49 -6.57 -11.82 -17.03
N ASP A 50 -5.80 -12.01 -15.96
CA ASP A 50 -6.29 -12.57 -14.70
C ASP A 50 -7.17 -11.54 -13.95
N VAL A 51 -6.74 -10.26 -13.91
CA VAL A 51 -7.57 -9.13 -13.47
C VAL A 51 -8.85 -9.01 -14.32
N ALA A 52 -8.73 -9.10 -15.65
CA ALA A 52 -9.88 -9.06 -16.54
C ALA A 52 -10.85 -10.24 -16.30
N ARG A 53 -10.35 -11.46 -16.02
CA ARG A 53 -11.21 -12.60 -15.62
C ARG A 53 -11.94 -12.34 -14.31
N HIS A 54 -11.30 -11.76 -13.28
CA HIS A 54 -11.97 -11.34 -12.05
C HIS A 54 -13.11 -10.36 -12.34
N PHE A 55 -12.87 -9.33 -13.16
CA PHE A 55 -13.88 -8.35 -13.54
C PHE A 55 -15.05 -9.00 -14.31
N VAL A 56 -14.76 -9.80 -15.33
CA VAL A 56 -15.78 -10.49 -16.14
C VAL A 56 -16.63 -11.46 -15.30
N GLN A 57 -16.02 -12.17 -14.36
CA GLN A 57 -16.73 -13.02 -13.40
C GLN A 57 -17.73 -12.21 -12.57
N ARG A 58 -17.26 -11.14 -11.92
CA ARG A 58 -18.10 -10.30 -11.05
C ARG A 58 -19.18 -9.54 -11.81
N TRP A 59 -18.90 -9.05 -13.02
CA TRP A 59 -19.90 -8.43 -13.89
C TRP A 59 -21.03 -9.40 -14.24
N ASN A 60 -20.69 -10.58 -14.76
CA ASN A 60 -21.69 -11.58 -15.16
C ASN A 60 -22.47 -12.13 -13.95
N PHE A 61 -21.87 -12.18 -12.77
CA PHE A 61 -22.55 -12.52 -11.52
C PHE A 61 -23.50 -11.40 -11.07
N ALA A 62 -23.05 -10.14 -11.02
CA ALA A 62 -23.87 -9.00 -10.61
C ALA A 62 -25.05 -8.78 -11.57
N LYS A 63 -24.83 -8.91 -12.89
CA LYS A 63 -25.86 -8.87 -13.93
C LYS A 63 -27.02 -9.82 -13.64
N ARG A 64 -26.72 -11.07 -13.25
CA ARG A 64 -27.72 -12.13 -12.99
C ARG A 64 -28.45 -12.02 -11.64
N ASN A 65 -27.85 -11.33 -10.66
CA ASN A 65 -28.32 -11.38 -9.27
C ASN A 65 -28.72 -10.02 -8.68
N LYS A 66 -28.34 -8.90 -9.31
CA LYS A 66 -28.48 -7.55 -8.75
C LYS A 66 -29.01 -6.51 -9.74
N ALA A 67 -28.96 -6.77 -11.05
CA ALA A 67 -29.27 -5.74 -12.05
C ALA A 67 -30.77 -5.75 -12.45
N PRO A 68 -31.50 -4.63 -12.32
CA PRO A 68 -32.80 -4.48 -12.97
C PRO A 68 -32.64 -4.53 -14.49
N ASN A 69 -33.63 -5.07 -15.19
CA ASN A 69 -33.64 -5.21 -16.65
C ASN A 69 -32.44 -5.98 -17.23
N GLU A 70 -32.01 -7.08 -16.60
CA GLU A 70 -30.84 -7.91 -16.99
C GLU A 70 -30.66 -8.11 -18.52
N GLN A 71 -31.74 -8.25 -19.28
CA GLN A 71 -31.72 -8.50 -20.73
C GLN A 71 -31.12 -7.35 -21.56
N THR A 72 -31.12 -6.11 -21.06
CA THR A 72 -30.53 -4.95 -21.77
C THR A 72 -29.02 -4.81 -21.54
N ILE A 73 -28.48 -5.50 -20.52
CA ILE A 73 -27.07 -5.44 -20.15
C ILE A 73 -26.32 -6.55 -20.91
N PRO A 74 -25.18 -6.27 -21.55
CA PRO A 74 -24.40 -7.32 -22.20
C PRO A 74 -23.76 -8.27 -21.18
N LEU A 75 -23.77 -9.57 -21.48
CA LEU A 75 -22.83 -10.51 -20.86
C LEU A 75 -21.43 -10.20 -21.39
N LEU A 76 -20.44 -10.08 -20.50
CA LEU A 76 -19.05 -9.98 -20.92
C LEU A 76 -18.54 -11.39 -21.21
N MET A 77 -18.30 -11.68 -22.48
CA MET A 77 -17.59 -12.89 -22.89
C MET A 77 -16.08 -12.67 -22.69
N PRO A 78 -15.35 -13.58 -22.03
CA PRO A 78 -13.90 -13.56 -22.07
C PRO A 78 -13.44 -13.64 -23.53
N GLN A 79 -12.61 -12.70 -23.99
CA GLN A 79 -12.01 -12.79 -25.32
C GLN A 79 -11.22 -14.11 -25.44
N HIS A 80 -11.16 -14.70 -26.64
CA HIS A 80 -10.62 -16.05 -26.86
C HIS A 80 -9.23 -16.28 -26.26
N HIS A 81 -8.35 -15.27 -26.22
CA HIS A 81 -7.02 -15.36 -25.62
C HIS A 81 -6.99 -15.32 -24.07
N MET A 82 -8.12 -15.05 -23.42
CA MET A 82 -8.31 -15.14 -21.97
C MET A 82 -8.91 -16.49 -21.54
N VAL A 83 -9.42 -17.27 -22.50
CA VAL A 83 -9.93 -18.63 -22.29
C VAL A 83 -8.77 -19.62 -22.41
N ILE A 84 -8.62 -20.51 -21.43
CA ILE A 84 -7.60 -21.56 -21.48
C ILE A 84 -8.08 -22.66 -22.47
N PRO A 85 -7.24 -23.20 -23.37
CA PRO A 85 -7.70 -24.05 -24.49
C PRO A 85 -8.57 -25.26 -24.13
N HIS A 86 -8.52 -25.78 -22.90
CA HIS A 86 -9.36 -26.90 -22.46
C HIS A 86 -10.88 -26.62 -22.55
N TYR A 87 -11.31 -25.35 -22.52
CA TYR A 87 -12.71 -24.97 -22.75
C TYR A 87 -13.14 -25.00 -24.22
N MET A 88 -12.20 -25.05 -25.17
CA MET A 88 -12.49 -25.41 -26.56
C MET A 88 -12.58 -26.94 -26.65
N GLY A 89 -13.65 -27.48 -26.07
CA GLY A 89 -13.93 -28.90 -26.04
C GLY A 89 -13.84 -29.50 -27.45
N LYS A 90 -13.07 -30.59 -27.60
CA LYS A 90 -12.86 -31.25 -28.89
C LYS A 90 -14.21 -31.74 -29.41
N THR A 91 -14.77 -31.04 -30.41
CA THR A 91 -15.94 -31.46 -31.17
C THR A 91 -15.62 -32.73 -31.96
N LYS A 92 -15.76 -33.87 -31.30
CA LYS A 92 -16.07 -35.14 -31.94
C LYS A 92 -17.57 -35.33 -31.81
N ASP A 93 -18.28 -35.20 -32.93
CA ASP A 93 -19.68 -35.61 -33.00
C ASP A 93 -19.77 -37.11 -32.71
N VAL A 94 -20.47 -37.47 -31.65
CA VAL A 94 -20.77 -38.86 -31.28
C VAL A 94 -22.27 -39.02 -31.30
N ASN A 95 -22.77 -39.72 -32.32
CA ASN A 95 -24.19 -40.04 -32.44
C ASN A 95 -24.65 -40.85 -31.21
N VAL A 96 -25.72 -40.39 -30.57
CA VAL A 96 -26.29 -41.05 -29.40
C VAL A 96 -27.29 -42.12 -29.86
N GLU A 97 -26.86 -43.37 -29.92
CA GLU A 97 -27.77 -44.52 -29.91
C GLU A 97 -27.99 -45.03 -28.47
N ASN A 98 -29.22 -45.38 -28.15
CA ASN A 98 -29.63 -45.75 -26.79
C ASN A 98 -29.21 -47.17 -26.40
N LYS A 99 -28.71 -47.34 -25.16
CA LYS A 99 -28.91 -48.56 -24.36
C LYS A 99 -28.84 -48.28 -22.86
N LYS A 100 -29.45 -49.18 -22.07
CA LYS A 100 -29.65 -49.10 -20.61
C LYS A 100 -28.73 -50.10 -19.87
N GLN A 101 -28.78 -50.07 -18.53
CA GLN A 101 -28.17 -51.02 -17.56
C GLN A 101 -26.65 -50.82 -17.36
N SER A 102 -26.07 -51.01 -16.18
CA SER A 102 -26.62 -51.19 -14.81
C SER A 102 -25.53 -50.93 -13.74
N GLU A 103 -25.86 -51.13 -12.46
CA GLU A 103 -24.99 -51.25 -11.28
C GLU A 103 -23.67 -52.03 -11.56
N ASN A 104 -22.54 -51.85 -10.86
CA ASN A 104 -22.43 -51.99 -9.39
C ASN A 104 -21.10 -51.44 -8.76
N HIS A 105 -20.91 -51.68 -7.45
CA HIS A 105 -19.81 -51.20 -6.58
C HIS A 105 -18.35 -51.53 -6.98
N GLY A 106 -17.40 -50.75 -6.43
CA GLY A 106 -15.97 -51.09 -6.33
C GLY A 106 -15.19 -50.14 -5.39
N ASP A 107 -15.05 -50.50 -4.11
CA ASP A 107 -14.26 -49.75 -3.09
C ASP A 107 -12.82 -50.26 -3.01
N LEU A 108 -11.83 -49.37 -2.95
CA LEU A 108 -10.42 -49.70 -2.69
C LEU A 108 -9.67 -48.48 -2.11
N LYS A 109 -8.79 -48.72 -1.12
CA LYS A 109 -8.13 -47.70 -0.30
C LYS A 109 -6.60 -47.73 -0.43
N ARG A 110 -5.97 -46.63 0.02
CA ARG A 110 -4.54 -46.43 0.32
C ARG A 110 -3.62 -46.38 -0.92
N GLU A 111 -2.44 -45.75 -0.85
CA GLU A 111 -1.62 -45.47 0.35
C GLU A 111 -0.84 -44.14 0.28
N ASP A 112 -0.52 -43.56 1.44
CA ASP A 112 0.32 -42.36 1.55
C ASP A 112 1.80 -42.70 1.32
N SER A 113 2.52 -41.86 0.56
CA SER A 113 3.98 -41.90 0.51
C SER A 113 4.57 -40.48 0.52
N LEU A 114 5.04 -40.07 1.69
CA LEU A 114 5.75 -38.79 1.87
C LEU A 114 7.13 -38.85 1.20
N SER A 115 7.38 -37.94 0.26
CA SER A 115 8.73 -37.61 -0.20
C SER A 115 8.89 -36.09 -0.28
N SER A 116 10.07 -35.59 0.09
CA SER A 116 10.30 -34.17 0.35
C SER A 116 10.72 -33.41 -0.91
N ARG A 117 9.89 -32.45 -1.34
CA ARG A 117 10.28 -31.37 -2.27
C ARG A 117 9.73 -30.02 -1.82
N SER A 118 10.59 -29.01 -1.83
CA SER A 118 10.28 -27.62 -1.49
C SER A 118 9.70 -26.86 -2.68
N SER A 119 8.60 -26.13 -2.46
CA SER A 119 8.11 -25.07 -3.35
C SER A 119 7.15 -24.14 -2.58
N LEU A 120 6.82 -22.97 -3.14
CA LEU A 120 5.92 -22.00 -2.52
C LEU A 120 4.41 -22.32 -2.65
N HIS A 121 4.02 -23.54 -3.06
CA HIS A 121 2.63 -23.94 -3.40
C HIS A 121 1.54 -23.82 -2.30
N ASN A 122 1.86 -23.28 -1.12
CA ASN A 122 0.87 -23.02 -0.06
C ASN A 122 0.01 -21.76 -0.32
N ILE A 123 0.35 -20.92 -1.31
CA ILE A 123 -0.56 -19.90 -1.82
C ILE A 123 -1.30 -20.54 -3.00
N PRO A 124 -2.65 -20.67 -2.98
CA PRO A 124 -3.38 -21.21 -4.10
C PRO A 124 -3.20 -20.29 -5.33
N LEU A 125 -2.56 -20.83 -6.37
CA LEU A 125 -2.56 -20.22 -7.70
C LEU A 125 -4.01 -20.17 -8.22
N LEU A 126 -4.35 -19.14 -8.98
CA LEU A 126 -5.65 -19.08 -9.69
C LEU A 126 -5.87 -20.32 -10.58
N PHE A 127 -4.78 -20.89 -11.13
CA PHE A 127 -4.73 -22.21 -11.76
C PHE A 127 -3.35 -22.85 -11.53
N PRO A 128 -3.24 -24.18 -11.36
CA PRO A 128 -1.94 -24.86 -11.29
C PRO A 128 -1.20 -24.80 -12.64
N HIS A 129 0.14 -24.77 -12.59
CA HIS A 129 0.98 -24.94 -13.78
C HIS A 129 0.97 -26.41 -14.23
N GLU A 130 0.82 -26.64 -15.55
CA GLU A 130 1.19 -27.92 -16.15
C GLU A 130 2.72 -28.08 -16.10
N THR A 131 3.21 -29.21 -15.59
CA THR A 131 4.63 -29.57 -15.64
C THR A 131 4.99 -30.08 -17.03
N GLU A 132 6.03 -29.51 -17.67
CA GLU A 132 6.59 -30.08 -18.90
C GLU A 132 7.27 -31.43 -18.62
N GLU A 133 6.52 -32.53 -18.79
CA GLU A 133 7.10 -33.86 -18.80
C GLU A 133 7.94 -34.09 -20.06
N GLN A 134 9.23 -34.32 -19.85
CA GLN A 134 10.17 -34.68 -20.92
C GLN A 134 9.76 -36.00 -21.57
N ARG A 135 9.22 -35.94 -22.80
CA ARG A 135 8.93 -37.13 -23.60
C ARG A 135 10.21 -37.79 -24.13
N ILE A 136 10.80 -38.65 -23.30
CA ILE A 136 11.77 -39.64 -23.75
C ILE A 136 11.05 -40.64 -24.65
N SER A 137 11.39 -40.66 -25.94
CA SER A 137 10.95 -41.70 -26.88
C SER A 137 12.16 -42.48 -27.40
N ASN A 138 12.46 -43.61 -26.76
CA ASN A 138 13.39 -44.59 -27.35
C ASN A 138 12.73 -45.27 -28.56
N GLY A 139 13.48 -45.41 -29.65
CA GLY A 139 12.99 -45.94 -30.91
C GLY A 139 14.04 -45.79 -32.00
N ASP A 140 15.07 -46.63 -31.96
CA ASP A 140 16.16 -46.63 -32.95
C ASP A 140 15.65 -46.84 -34.38
N LEU A 141 16.25 -46.11 -35.33
CA LEU A 141 16.97 -46.74 -36.45
C LEU A 141 17.92 -45.75 -37.14
N LYS A 142 19.14 -46.23 -37.44
CA LYS A 142 20.19 -45.45 -38.13
C LYS A 142 20.15 -45.72 -39.64
N LEU A 143 20.29 -44.68 -40.47
CA LEU A 143 21.41 -44.47 -41.43
C LEU A 143 21.08 -43.55 -42.62
N SER A 144 22.04 -42.67 -42.94
CA SER A 144 22.38 -42.15 -44.29
C SER A 144 21.37 -41.34 -45.10
N GLY A 145 21.90 -40.42 -45.93
CA GLY A 145 21.16 -39.75 -47.01
C GLY A 145 21.35 -38.23 -47.03
N GLN A 146 22.22 -37.74 -47.93
CA GLN A 146 22.46 -36.31 -48.15
C GLN A 146 21.32 -35.65 -48.94
N ASP A 147 21.36 -34.32 -49.01
CA ASP A 147 20.54 -33.46 -49.87
C ASP A 147 20.31 -33.99 -51.29
N MET A 148 19.14 -33.67 -51.86
CA MET A 148 19.15 -32.89 -53.09
C MET A 148 17.88 -32.07 -53.34
N SER A 149 18.06 -30.98 -54.07
CA SER A 149 17.04 -29.98 -54.40
C SER A 149 15.87 -30.51 -55.25
N ARG A 150 14.69 -29.87 -55.12
CA ARG A 150 14.06 -29.17 -56.25
C ARG A 150 12.98 -28.17 -55.84
N SER A 151 12.89 -27.09 -56.61
CA SER A 151 11.89 -26.03 -56.50
C SER A 151 10.57 -26.36 -57.19
N HIS A 152 9.44 -25.93 -56.64
CA HIS A 152 8.31 -25.47 -57.44
C HIS A 152 7.59 -24.30 -56.77
N SER A 153 7.17 -23.33 -57.58
CA SER A 153 6.55 -22.07 -57.16
C SER A 153 5.04 -22.09 -57.39
N CYS A 154 4.27 -21.62 -56.40
CA CYS A 154 2.87 -21.24 -56.60
C CYS A 154 2.52 -19.96 -55.83
N ARG A 155 2.19 -18.92 -56.61
CA ARG A 155 1.42 -17.71 -56.26
C ARG A 155 0.10 -17.79 -57.06
N PRO A 156 -0.91 -16.93 -56.84
CA PRO A 156 -1.14 -15.99 -55.73
C PRO A 156 -2.59 -16.06 -55.18
N SER A 157 -2.93 -15.21 -54.21
CA SER A 157 -4.03 -14.25 -54.38
C SER A 157 -4.04 -13.20 -53.26
N ARG A 158 -4.41 -11.97 -53.60
CA ARG A 158 -4.77 -10.90 -52.65
C ARG A 158 -6.25 -10.62 -52.82
N ILE A 159 -7.01 -10.58 -51.72
CA ILE A 159 -8.27 -9.83 -51.66
C ILE A 159 -8.19 -8.96 -50.40
N GLY A 160 -8.25 -7.65 -50.58
CA GLY A 160 -8.30 -6.69 -49.49
C GLY A 160 -9.70 -6.07 -49.38
N ARG A 161 -10.05 -5.62 -48.17
CA ARG A 161 -11.15 -4.67 -47.95
C ARG A 161 -10.72 -3.62 -46.93
N ASN A 162 -10.36 -2.44 -47.42
CA ASN A 162 -10.34 -1.24 -46.60
C ASN A 162 -11.79 -0.80 -46.34
N LEU A 163 -12.12 -0.47 -45.10
CA LEU A 163 -13.28 0.35 -44.74
C LEU A 163 -12.86 1.34 -43.65
N SER A 164 -12.49 2.54 -44.06
CA SER A 164 -12.35 3.69 -43.17
C SER A 164 -13.72 4.36 -42.97
N PHE A 165 -14.03 4.83 -41.77
CA PHE A 165 -15.17 5.69 -41.52
C PHE A 165 -14.74 7.05 -40.97
N SER A 166 -15.30 8.11 -41.57
CA SER A 166 -14.98 9.50 -41.27
C SER A 166 -15.88 10.06 -40.17
N PHE A 167 -15.30 10.69 -39.15
CA PHE A 167 -16.05 11.59 -38.28
C PHE A 167 -16.24 12.96 -38.96
N ARG A 168 -17.48 13.49 -38.90
CA ARG A 168 -17.82 14.83 -39.41
C ARG A 168 -17.42 15.91 -38.41
N LYS A 169 -16.91 17.03 -38.92
CA LYS A 169 -16.75 18.28 -38.15
C LYS A 169 -18.09 19.01 -37.99
N THR A 170 -18.23 19.78 -36.91
CA THR A 170 -19.18 20.90 -36.80
C THR A 170 -18.47 22.15 -36.26
N LYS A 171 -18.83 23.29 -36.85
CA LYS A 171 -18.44 24.70 -36.60
C LYS A 171 -19.78 25.48 -36.37
N ASP A 172 -19.91 26.67 -35.76
CA ASP A 172 -18.99 27.75 -35.35
C ASP A 172 -19.66 28.70 -34.33
N GLU A 173 -19.00 29.64 -33.62
CA GLU A 173 -17.64 29.78 -33.05
C GLU A 173 -17.70 31.00 -32.08
N SER A 174 -16.95 31.03 -30.96
CA SER A 174 -16.80 32.27 -30.16
C SER A 174 -15.51 32.28 -29.31
N SER A 175 -14.83 33.44 -29.28
CA SER A 175 -13.46 33.60 -28.78
C SER A 175 -13.32 34.75 -27.79
N MET A 176 -12.47 34.58 -26.76
CA MET A 176 -11.75 35.66 -26.05
C MET A 176 -10.35 35.15 -25.66
N PRO A 177 -9.36 36.05 -25.46
CA PRO A 177 -7.95 35.71 -25.67
C PRO A 177 -7.19 35.16 -24.45
N ASP A 178 -6.03 34.56 -24.74
CA ASP A 178 -5.01 34.16 -23.75
C ASP A 178 -4.60 35.32 -22.83
N MET A 179 -4.39 35.01 -21.54
CA MET A 179 -3.69 35.87 -20.61
C MET A 179 -2.44 35.15 -20.08
N GLN A 180 -1.26 35.59 -20.49
CA GLN A 180 0.01 35.01 -20.06
C GLN A 180 0.27 35.32 -18.58
N MET A 181 0.38 34.28 -17.74
CA MET A 181 0.96 34.40 -16.41
C MET A 181 2.48 34.29 -16.51
N LYS A 182 3.23 35.29 -16.02
CA LYS A 182 4.69 35.33 -16.10
C LYS A 182 5.28 35.95 -14.83
N GLY A 183 6.32 35.33 -14.28
CA GLY A 183 6.81 35.54 -12.91
C GLY A 183 7.06 34.15 -12.31
N PHE A 184 8.22 33.51 -12.50
CA PHE A 184 9.55 33.90 -12.00
C PHE A 184 9.56 34.16 -10.50
N VAL A 185 10.19 33.24 -9.77
CA VAL A 185 10.72 33.40 -8.42
C VAL A 185 12.21 33.68 -8.60
N ASP A 186 12.76 34.65 -7.85
CA ASP A 186 14.19 34.95 -7.89
C ASP A 186 14.97 34.00 -6.97
N ASP A 187 15.95 33.28 -7.54
CA ASP A 187 16.95 32.55 -6.75
C ASP A 187 17.95 33.53 -6.12
N LEU A 188 18.22 33.38 -4.81
CA LEU A 188 19.25 34.15 -4.10
C LEU A 188 20.40 33.23 -3.66
N ASP A 189 21.41 33.15 -4.52
CA ASP A 189 22.68 32.47 -4.29
C ASP A 189 23.42 33.04 -3.05
N ILE A 190 23.73 32.20 -2.07
CA ILE A 190 24.68 32.52 -0.99
C ILE A 190 25.73 31.40 -0.86
N THR A 191 26.80 31.52 -1.65
CA THR A 191 27.94 30.61 -1.59
C THR A 191 28.89 30.94 -0.43
N HIS A 192 29.10 30.01 0.51
CA HIS A 192 30.19 30.11 1.50
C HIS A 192 31.23 28.97 1.35
N PRO A 193 32.40 29.23 0.73
CA PRO A 193 33.35 28.18 0.37
C PRO A 193 34.40 27.91 1.46
N GLN A 194 34.18 26.92 2.33
CA GLN A 194 35.26 26.45 3.23
C GLN A 194 35.29 24.95 3.57
N MET A 195 34.24 24.16 3.28
CA MET A 195 34.16 22.73 3.65
C MET A 195 34.59 21.76 2.54
N LYS A 196 35.54 22.14 1.67
CA LYS A 196 35.92 21.40 0.45
C LYS A 196 37.42 21.01 0.41
N LYS A 197 37.96 20.49 1.52
CA LYS A 197 39.37 20.03 1.64
C LYS A 197 39.60 18.79 2.55
N HIS A 198 38.56 18.08 2.96
CA HIS A 198 38.70 16.94 3.89
C HIS A 198 37.98 15.64 3.47
N ILE A 199 37.32 15.62 2.29
CA ILE A 199 36.59 14.44 1.79
C ILE A 199 37.40 13.69 0.72
N ASP A 200 38.29 14.37 0.00
CA ASP A 200 38.99 13.85 -1.18
C ASP A 200 40.01 12.71 -0.87
N ALA A 201 40.30 12.45 0.41
CA ALA A 201 41.34 11.51 0.85
C ALA A 201 40.88 10.05 1.04
N ILE A 202 39.59 9.73 0.80
CA ILE A 202 39.03 8.38 0.99
C ILE A 202 38.43 7.80 -0.31
N ALA A 203 38.31 8.60 -1.38
CA ALA A 203 37.65 8.20 -2.63
C ALA A 203 38.47 7.27 -3.54
N GLU A 204 39.80 7.17 -3.36
CA GLU A 204 40.71 6.50 -4.30
C GLU A 204 40.90 4.98 -4.03
N SER A 205 39.84 4.18 -4.17
CA SER A 205 40.00 2.71 -4.29
C SER A 205 38.86 1.93 -4.97
N ALA A 206 37.70 2.53 -5.22
CA ALA A 206 36.49 1.82 -5.68
C ALA A 206 35.77 2.53 -6.84
N GLY A 207 36.48 2.81 -7.94
CA GLY A 207 35.93 3.55 -9.08
C GLY A 207 36.32 3.00 -10.44
N GLN A 208 35.45 2.19 -11.05
CA GLN A 208 35.29 2.10 -12.51
C GLN A 208 33.97 1.42 -12.90
N ASN A 209 33.29 2.00 -13.89
CA ASN A 209 32.12 1.48 -14.60
C ASN A 209 30.90 1.13 -13.72
N LEU A 210 30.25 2.17 -13.17
CA LEU A 210 28.79 2.18 -13.05
C LEU A 210 28.26 3.11 -14.15
N GLU A 211 27.36 2.60 -15.01
CA GLU A 211 26.68 3.43 -16.01
C GLU A 211 25.73 4.41 -15.32
N LYS A 212 25.41 5.53 -15.98
CA LYS A 212 24.49 6.57 -15.47
C LYS A 212 23.25 5.93 -14.84
N GLU A 213 23.02 6.23 -13.58
CA GLU A 213 22.02 5.50 -12.79
C GLU A 213 20.62 5.89 -13.28
N TRP A 214 19.86 4.93 -13.82
CA TRP A 214 18.59 5.20 -14.51
C TRP A 214 17.53 5.92 -13.65
N TRP A 215 17.63 5.85 -12.32
CA TRP A 215 16.82 6.62 -11.37
C TRP A 215 17.17 8.12 -11.30
N GLU A 216 18.36 8.55 -11.75
CA GLU A 216 18.74 9.98 -11.88
C GLU A 216 17.84 10.75 -12.87
N THR A 217 17.15 10.04 -13.78
CA THR A 217 16.42 10.62 -14.92
C THR A 217 14.98 11.06 -14.61
N GLN A 218 14.56 11.14 -13.34
CA GLN A 218 13.17 11.44 -12.95
C GLN A 218 12.80 12.95 -12.92
N GLU A 219 13.48 13.80 -13.70
CA GLU A 219 13.06 15.20 -13.86
C GLU A 219 11.74 15.31 -14.64
N ARG A 220 10.70 15.83 -13.99
CA ARG A 220 9.47 16.28 -14.66
C ARG A 220 9.79 17.41 -15.62
N SER A 221 9.72 17.14 -16.92
CA SER A 221 9.78 18.14 -17.98
C SER A 221 8.43 18.20 -18.71
N ASP A 222 7.73 19.33 -18.58
CA ASP A 222 6.44 19.55 -19.23
C ASP A 222 6.62 19.78 -20.74
N GLN A 223 6.59 18.69 -21.53
CA GLN A 223 6.47 18.75 -22.98
C GLN A 223 5.39 17.80 -23.49
N VAL A 224 4.43 18.36 -24.24
CA VAL A 224 3.33 17.60 -24.85
C VAL A 224 3.85 16.85 -26.08
N VAL A 225 4.12 15.56 -25.92
CA VAL A 225 4.53 14.66 -27.01
C VAL A 225 3.33 13.86 -27.53
N SER A 226 3.26 13.68 -28.85
CA SER A 226 2.17 12.97 -29.53
C SER A 226 2.15 11.46 -29.25
N ALA A 227 0.98 10.84 -29.39
CA ALA A 227 0.73 9.45 -29.04
C ALA A 227 1.52 8.43 -29.87
N ASP A 228 2.55 7.83 -29.23
CA ASP A 228 2.89 6.42 -29.34
C ASP A 228 2.74 5.80 -27.94
N GLU A 229 2.13 4.62 -27.83
CA GLU A 229 1.45 4.14 -26.61
C GLU A 229 2.37 3.54 -25.51
N ALA A 230 3.46 4.24 -25.18
CA ALA A 230 4.36 3.89 -24.08
C ALA A 230 4.53 5.01 -23.02
N GLY A 231 4.19 6.27 -23.34
CA GLY A 231 4.50 7.42 -22.48
C GLY A 231 3.61 7.63 -21.24
N GLN A 232 2.50 6.89 -21.09
CA GLN A 232 1.54 7.09 -19.98
C GLN A 232 1.81 6.22 -18.76
N VAL A 233 2.76 5.27 -18.83
CA VAL A 233 3.05 4.33 -17.74
C VAL A 233 4.55 4.38 -17.45
N GLY A 234 4.89 4.46 -16.16
CA GLY A 234 6.27 4.57 -15.69
C GLY A 234 7.15 3.36 -16.05
N PRO A 235 8.47 3.43 -15.74
CA PRO A 235 9.44 2.45 -16.20
C PRO A 235 9.11 1.02 -15.73
N CYS A 236 8.75 0.16 -16.68
CA CYS A 236 8.41 -1.23 -16.42
C CYS A 236 9.64 -2.05 -16.00
N THR A 237 9.48 -2.90 -14.97
CA THR A 237 10.49 -3.87 -14.54
C THR A 237 9.95 -5.31 -14.73
N PRO A 238 10.75 -6.26 -15.24
CA PRO A 238 10.39 -7.67 -15.29
C PRO A 238 10.24 -8.30 -13.90
N CYS A 239 9.01 -8.66 -13.55
CA CYS A 239 8.67 -9.38 -12.32
C CYS A 239 7.77 -10.58 -12.62
N GLN A 240 7.72 -11.55 -11.73
CA GLN A 240 6.65 -12.53 -11.68
C GLN A 240 5.49 -11.95 -10.86
N CYS A 241 4.33 -11.80 -11.47
CA CYS A 241 3.15 -11.24 -10.83
C CYS A 241 2.03 -12.28 -10.75
N GLN A 242 1.58 -12.62 -9.53
CA GLN A 242 0.41 -13.45 -9.27
C GLN A 242 -0.74 -12.57 -8.79
N ILE A 243 -1.88 -12.59 -9.49
CA ILE A 243 -3.10 -11.95 -9.00
C ILE A 243 -3.67 -12.76 -7.83
N ILE A 244 -4.03 -12.04 -6.76
CA ILE A 244 -4.59 -12.54 -5.51
C ILE A 244 -5.87 -11.74 -5.20
N ARG A 245 -6.83 -12.34 -4.49
CA ARG A 245 -8.13 -11.72 -4.23
C ARG A 245 -8.79 -12.26 -2.96
N SER A 246 -9.72 -11.47 -2.43
CA SER A 246 -10.65 -11.87 -1.38
C SER A 246 -12.05 -11.88 -1.99
N VAL A 247 -12.68 -13.04 -2.14
CA VAL A 247 -14.02 -13.18 -2.75
C VAL A 247 -14.79 -14.38 -2.21
N GLY A 248 -16.11 -14.33 -2.29
CA GLY A 248 -16.99 -15.42 -1.85
C GLY A 248 -18.33 -15.45 -2.57
N GLN A 249 -19.26 -16.27 -2.09
CA GLN A 249 -20.55 -16.52 -2.73
C GLN A 249 -21.37 -15.24 -2.98
N TRP A 250 -21.36 -14.27 -2.06
CA TRP A 250 -22.17 -13.04 -2.18
C TRP A 250 -21.58 -12.00 -3.15
N SER A 251 -20.27 -12.07 -3.41
CA SER A 251 -19.49 -11.03 -4.12
C SER A 251 -19.00 -11.47 -5.51
N ALA A 252 -18.80 -12.78 -5.73
CA ALA A 252 -18.36 -13.35 -7.01
C ALA A 252 -19.05 -14.68 -7.40
N GLY A 253 -20.01 -15.17 -6.60
CA GLY A 253 -20.79 -16.38 -6.91
C GLY A 253 -20.01 -17.70 -6.81
N ILE A 254 -18.96 -17.75 -5.98
CA ILE A 254 -18.14 -18.95 -5.78
C ILE A 254 -18.55 -19.72 -4.52
N GLY A 255 -18.75 -21.03 -4.66
CA GLY A 255 -19.23 -21.91 -3.58
C GLY A 255 -18.20 -22.18 -2.47
N GLN A 256 -16.92 -21.97 -2.75
CA GLN A 256 -15.85 -21.90 -1.74
C GLN A 256 -15.27 -20.48 -1.76
N THR A 257 -15.14 -19.89 -0.58
CA THR A 257 -14.47 -18.60 -0.38
C THR A 257 -13.00 -18.67 -0.80
N GLU A 258 -12.50 -17.62 -1.46
CA GLU A 258 -11.09 -17.43 -1.74
C GLU A 258 -10.54 -16.27 -0.90
N ASP A 259 -9.46 -16.57 -0.17
CA ASP A 259 -8.72 -15.69 0.74
C ASP A 259 -7.23 -15.67 0.33
N SER A 260 -6.95 -15.69 -0.97
CA SER A 260 -5.59 -15.84 -1.51
C SER A 260 -4.66 -14.67 -1.12
N ILE A 261 -5.22 -13.49 -0.79
CA ILE A 261 -4.48 -12.37 -0.19
C ILE A 261 -3.97 -12.69 1.22
N HIS A 262 -4.82 -13.23 2.11
CA HIS A 262 -4.40 -13.58 3.47
C HIS A 262 -3.29 -14.62 3.46
N ASN A 263 -3.47 -15.67 2.64
CA ASN A 263 -2.46 -16.72 2.44
C ASN A 263 -1.14 -16.16 1.89
N ALA A 264 -1.19 -15.20 0.95
CA ALA A 264 0.01 -14.54 0.43
C ALA A 264 0.74 -13.73 1.51
N TYR A 265 0.05 -12.84 2.23
CA TYR A 265 0.64 -12.09 3.35
C TYR A 265 1.29 -13.04 4.38
N PHE A 266 0.52 -14.00 4.89
CA PHE A 266 0.97 -14.95 5.92
C PHE A 266 2.21 -15.73 5.46
N SER A 267 2.17 -16.29 4.24
CA SER A 267 3.23 -17.17 3.73
C SER A 267 4.49 -16.43 3.29
N VAL A 268 4.41 -15.14 2.96
CA VAL A 268 5.58 -14.29 2.68
C VAL A 268 6.22 -13.84 4.00
N ILE A 269 5.42 -13.42 5.00
CA ILE A 269 5.92 -13.02 6.32
C ILE A 269 6.65 -14.18 7.03
N GLU A 270 6.09 -15.41 7.02
CA GLU A 270 6.79 -16.57 7.59
C GLU A 270 8.10 -16.91 6.85
N LYS A 271 8.29 -16.47 5.60
CA LYS A 271 9.49 -16.76 4.79
C LYS A 271 10.57 -15.67 4.82
N ALA A 272 10.23 -14.43 5.20
CA ALA A 272 11.16 -13.30 5.24
C ALA A 272 12.49 -13.65 5.93
N GLU A 273 13.60 -13.04 5.53
CA GLU A 273 14.94 -13.27 6.10
C GLU A 273 15.49 -12.07 6.89
N HIS A 274 15.16 -10.84 6.47
CA HIS A 274 15.78 -9.60 6.94
C HIS A 274 14.78 -8.51 7.36
N PHE A 275 13.75 -8.22 6.57
CA PHE A 275 12.72 -7.25 7.00
C PHE A 275 11.35 -7.43 6.34
N VAL A 276 10.34 -6.89 7.01
CA VAL A 276 8.99 -6.70 6.50
C VAL A 276 8.61 -5.22 6.71
N TYR A 277 8.39 -4.50 5.61
CA TYR A 277 7.87 -3.14 5.61
C TYR A 277 6.39 -3.20 5.20
N ILE A 278 5.51 -2.53 5.93
CA ILE A 278 4.06 -2.48 5.67
C ILE A 278 3.60 -1.03 5.71
N GLU A 279 2.88 -0.59 4.69
CA GLU A 279 1.96 0.55 4.81
C GLU A 279 0.53 0.02 4.75
N ASN A 280 -0.32 0.38 5.70
CA ASN A 280 -1.73 0.00 5.67
C ASN A 280 -2.67 1.04 6.28
N GLN A 281 -3.89 1.15 5.76
CA GLN A 281 -4.94 2.00 6.33
C GLN A 281 -5.43 1.50 7.69
N PHE A 282 -5.42 0.18 7.92
CA PHE A 282 -5.84 -0.43 9.19
C PHE A 282 -4.87 -1.55 9.57
N PHE A 283 -4.54 -1.67 10.85
CA PHE A 283 -3.71 -2.75 11.37
C PHE A 283 -4.43 -3.48 12.52
N ILE A 284 -5.31 -4.40 12.14
CA ILE A 284 -6.23 -5.13 13.02
C ILE A 284 -6.12 -6.64 12.75
N SER A 285 -5.54 -7.38 13.68
CA SER A 285 -5.19 -8.80 13.45
C SER A 285 -5.07 -9.57 14.77
N GLY A 286 -5.27 -10.90 14.72
CA GLY A 286 -5.23 -11.76 15.90
C GLY A 286 -4.01 -12.68 15.93
N LEU A 287 -3.49 -12.95 17.13
CA LEU A 287 -2.59 -14.07 17.40
C LEU A 287 -3.33 -15.42 17.34
N SER A 288 -2.61 -16.53 17.32
CA SER A 288 -3.19 -17.85 17.55
C SER A 288 -3.92 -17.90 18.89
N GLY A 289 -5.16 -18.39 18.89
CA GLY A 289 -6.06 -18.36 20.05
C GLY A 289 -6.96 -17.12 20.14
N ASP A 290 -6.81 -16.10 19.29
CA ASP A 290 -7.77 -14.99 19.24
C ASP A 290 -9.09 -15.45 18.60
N ASP A 291 -10.14 -15.57 19.41
CA ASP A 291 -11.46 -15.97 18.94
C ASP A 291 -12.31 -14.83 18.36
N ILE A 292 -11.90 -13.57 18.53
CA ILE A 292 -12.64 -12.40 18.02
C ILE A 292 -12.16 -12.06 16.61
N ILE A 293 -10.87 -11.75 16.47
CA ILE A 293 -10.25 -11.42 15.17
C ILE A 293 -9.71 -12.72 14.58
N LYS A 294 -10.15 -13.10 13.37
CA LYS A 294 -9.83 -14.42 12.78
C LYS A 294 -8.64 -14.42 11.83
N ASN A 295 -8.28 -13.29 11.21
CA ASN A 295 -7.07 -13.19 10.38
C ASN A 295 -5.78 -13.31 11.23
N ARG A 296 -4.69 -13.76 10.60
CA ARG A 296 -3.47 -14.23 11.30
C ARG A 296 -2.19 -13.54 10.86
N ILE A 297 -2.28 -12.30 10.38
CA ILE A 297 -1.10 -11.50 10.01
C ILE A 297 -0.23 -11.20 11.24
N LEU A 298 -0.85 -10.89 12.39
CA LEU A 298 -0.15 -10.70 13.66
C LEU A 298 0.60 -11.96 14.11
N GLU A 299 -0.03 -13.12 13.99
CA GLU A 299 0.57 -14.43 14.28
C GLU A 299 1.80 -14.70 13.41
N ALA A 300 1.74 -14.41 12.11
CA ALA A 300 2.88 -14.56 11.22
C ALA A 300 4.05 -13.64 11.62
N LEU A 301 3.77 -12.37 11.91
CA LEU A 301 4.76 -11.40 12.37
C LEU A 301 5.39 -11.82 13.71
N TYR A 302 4.57 -12.21 14.69
CA TYR A 302 5.00 -12.68 16.00
C TYR A 302 5.90 -13.91 15.89
N ARG A 303 5.47 -14.96 15.18
CA ARG A 303 6.31 -16.14 14.87
C ARG A 303 7.62 -15.76 14.22
N ARG A 304 7.58 -14.82 13.28
CA ARG A 304 8.75 -14.42 12.51
C ARG A 304 9.77 -13.64 13.36
N ILE A 305 9.30 -12.76 14.23
CA ILE A 305 10.14 -12.05 15.22
C ILE A 305 10.73 -13.06 16.23
N MET A 306 9.91 -13.98 16.74
CA MET A 306 10.37 -15.03 17.65
C MET A 306 11.42 -15.96 17.02
N ARG A 307 11.34 -16.21 15.69
CA ARG A 307 12.42 -16.88 14.94
C ARG A 307 13.71 -16.04 14.93
N ALA A 308 13.62 -14.74 14.70
CA ALA A 308 14.79 -13.85 14.66
C ALA A 308 15.56 -13.82 16.00
N GLU A 309 14.84 -13.64 17.11
CA GLU A 309 15.41 -13.61 18.47
C GLU A 309 16.03 -14.97 18.85
N LYS A 310 15.37 -16.08 18.50
CA LYS A 310 15.91 -17.44 18.71
C LYS A 310 17.17 -17.69 17.88
N GLU A 311 17.23 -17.23 16.64
CA GLU A 311 18.37 -17.37 15.74
C GLU A 311 19.46 -16.30 15.93
N ARG A 312 19.23 -15.31 16.80
CA ARG A 312 20.10 -14.13 17.02
C ARG A 312 20.41 -13.38 15.73
N LYS A 313 19.44 -13.29 14.82
CA LYS A 313 19.53 -12.56 13.54
C LYS A 313 18.92 -11.17 13.67
N CYS A 314 19.55 -10.18 13.06
CA CYS A 314 18.90 -8.89 12.79
C CYS A 314 17.66 -9.13 11.91
N PHE A 315 16.51 -8.62 12.35
CA PHE A 315 15.26 -8.65 11.62
C PHE A 315 14.42 -7.43 12.02
N ARG A 316 13.77 -6.76 11.06
CA ARG A 316 12.93 -5.58 11.34
C ARG A 316 11.51 -5.74 10.78
N VAL A 317 10.53 -5.28 11.53
CA VAL A 317 9.15 -5.07 11.08
C VAL A 317 8.84 -3.58 11.23
N ILE A 318 8.52 -2.92 10.13
CA ILE A 318 8.32 -1.47 10.08
C ILE A 318 6.91 -1.24 9.55
N VAL A 319 6.03 -0.69 10.39
CA VAL A 319 4.61 -0.52 10.09
C VAL A 319 4.26 0.96 10.04
N VAL A 320 3.78 1.43 8.89
CA VAL A 320 3.30 2.80 8.67
C VAL A 320 1.79 2.77 8.51
N ILE A 321 1.08 3.51 9.35
CA ILE A 321 -0.39 3.49 9.50
C ILE A 321 -0.90 4.93 9.68
N PRO A 322 -2.16 5.24 9.33
CA PRO A 322 -2.71 6.57 9.59
C PRO A 322 -2.78 6.81 11.10
N LEU A 323 -2.46 8.04 11.52
CA LEU A 323 -2.45 8.41 12.93
C LEU A 323 -3.85 8.30 13.55
N LEU A 324 -4.88 8.71 12.82
CA LEU A 324 -6.29 8.58 13.18
C LEU A 324 -7.12 8.03 12.02
N PRO A 325 -8.13 7.17 12.26
CA PRO A 325 -9.08 6.74 11.24
C PRO A 325 -9.76 7.93 10.54
N GLY A 326 -9.81 7.90 9.20
CA GLY A 326 -10.27 9.01 8.36
C GLY A 326 -11.79 9.10 8.21
N PHE A 327 -12.50 9.18 9.34
CA PHE A 327 -13.95 9.43 9.42
C PHE A 327 -14.23 10.75 10.15
N GLN A 328 -15.45 11.28 10.06
CA GLN A 328 -15.83 12.53 10.72
C GLN A 328 -15.86 12.47 12.27
N GLY A 329 -15.53 13.59 12.91
CA GLY A 329 -15.78 13.86 14.33
C GLY A 329 -14.55 13.77 15.24
N GLY A 330 -14.51 14.64 16.26
CA GLY A 330 -13.49 14.63 17.30
C GLY A 330 -13.68 13.46 18.25
N LEU A 331 -12.58 12.95 18.82
CA LEU A 331 -12.60 11.71 19.61
C LEU A 331 -13.44 11.75 20.89
N ASP A 332 -13.92 12.93 21.31
CA ASP A 332 -14.87 13.09 22.39
C ASP A 332 -16.35 13.22 21.92
N ASP A 333 -16.60 13.46 20.64
CA ASP A 333 -17.94 13.69 20.09
C ASP A 333 -18.78 12.40 20.03
N GLY A 334 -20.10 12.54 20.10
CA GLY A 334 -21.03 11.41 19.96
C GLY A 334 -20.91 10.71 18.61
N GLY A 335 -20.68 11.45 17.52
CA GLY A 335 -20.54 10.90 16.17
C GLY A 335 -19.22 10.17 15.87
N ALA A 336 -18.20 10.32 16.73
CA ALA A 336 -16.89 9.71 16.51
C ALA A 336 -16.75 8.30 17.10
N ALA A 337 -17.86 7.62 17.44
CA ALA A 337 -17.85 6.28 18.01
C ALA A 337 -17.19 5.27 17.05
N SER A 338 -17.42 5.40 15.74
CA SER A 338 -16.69 4.66 14.69
C SER A 338 -15.16 4.88 14.74
N VAL A 339 -14.69 6.10 14.97
CA VAL A 339 -13.25 6.41 15.10
C VAL A 339 -12.67 5.73 16.34
N ARG A 340 -13.35 5.85 17.49
CA ARG A 340 -12.98 5.19 18.74
C ARG A 340 -12.93 3.67 18.58
N ALA A 341 -13.95 3.06 17.96
CA ALA A 341 -14.05 1.61 17.75
C ALA A 341 -12.86 1.06 16.95
N ILE A 342 -12.45 1.73 15.87
CA ILE A 342 -11.31 1.30 15.05
C ILE A 342 -9.99 1.47 15.84
N LEU A 343 -9.84 2.57 16.58
CA LEU A 343 -8.69 2.76 17.48
C LEU A 343 -8.62 1.68 18.57
N HIS A 344 -9.75 1.23 19.13
CA HIS A 344 -9.78 0.11 20.08
C HIS A 344 -9.16 -1.16 19.48
N TRP A 345 -9.60 -1.57 18.29
CA TRP A 345 -9.10 -2.79 17.65
C TRP A 345 -7.65 -2.68 17.16
N GLN A 346 -7.24 -1.50 16.68
CA GLN A 346 -5.86 -1.23 16.29
C GLN A 346 -4.93 -1.23 17.51
N TYR A 347 -5.29 -0.54 18.59
CA TYR A 347 -4.50 -0.57 19.83
C TYR A 347 -4.48 -1.96 20.49
N ARG A 348 -5.57 -2.73 20.46
CA ARG A 348 -5.62 -4.13 20.92
C ARG A 348 -4.71 -5.05 20.10
N THR A 349 -4.52 -4.75 18.81
CA THR A 349 -3.58 -5.48 17.93
C THR A 349 -2.13 -5.10 18.26
N ILE A 350 -1.87 -3.82 18.51
CA ILE A 350 -0.52 -3.26 18.70
C ILE A 350 0.01 -3.47 20.13
N CYS A 351 -0.63 -2.89 21.15
CA CYS A 351 -0.08 -2.80 22.53
C CYS A 351 -1.05 -3.08 23.69
N ARG A 352 -2.37 -3.15 23.49
CA ARG A 352 -3.34 -3.20 24.60
C ARG A 352 -3.89 -4.60 24.87
N GLY A 353 -3.46 -5.17 25.99
CA GLY A 353 -3.96 -6.44 26.51
C GLY A 353 -3.26 -7.69 25.95
N PRO A 354 -3.66 -8.88 26.41
CA PRO A 354 -2.92 -10.14 26.23
C PRO A 354 -2.89 -10.67 24.79
N ASN A 355 -3.70 -10.12 23.88
CA ASN A 355 -3.71 -10.51 22.47
C ASN A 355 -2.85 -9.58 21.58
N SER A 356 -2.24 -8.54 22.17
CA SER A 356 -1.44 -7.56 21.43
C SER A 356 -0.01 -8.04 21.19
N ILE A 357 0.58 -7.66 20.04
CA ILE A 357 1.92 -8.13 19.67
C ILE A 357 3.02 -7.58 20.57
N LEU A 358 2.95 -6.29 20.97
CA LEU A 358 3.98 -5.70 21.81
C LEU A 358 3.97 -6.29 23.22
N GLN A 359 2.81 -6.56 23.83
CA GLN A 359 2.76 -7.21 25.15
C GLN A 359 3.41 -8.60 25.10
N ASN A 360 3.00 -9.45 24.15
CA ASN A 360 3.54 -10.81 24.00
C ASN A 360 5.05 -10.84 23.71
N LEU A 361 5.59 -9.79 23.04
CA LEU A 361 7.03 -9.65 22.84
C LEU A 361 7.73 -9.13 24.11
N TYR A 362 7.19 -8.10 24.78
CA TYR A 362 7.76 -7.55 26.01
C TYR A 362 7.86 -8.61 27.14
N ASP A 363 6.85 -9.46 27.28
CA ASP A 363 6.82 -10.55 28.27
C ASP A 363 7.95 -11.59 28.07
N ILE A 364 8.58 -11.63 26.88
CA ILE A 364 9.64 -12.60 26.54
C ILE A 364 11.03 -11.95 26.38
N MET A 365 11.12 -10.79 25.73
CA MET A 365 12.40 -10.12 25.42
C MET A 365 12.55 -8.70 25.99
N GLY A 366 11.55 -8.21 26.72
CA GLY A 366 11.53 -6.86 27.29
C GLY A 366 11.66 -5.77 26.23
N PRO A 367 12.24 -4.59 26.56
CA PRO A 367 12.33 -3.43 25.66
C PRO A 367 12.98 -3.69 24.30
N LYS A 368 13.68 -4.81 24.11
CA LYS A 368 14.23 -5.25 22.81
C LYS A 368 13.15 -5.50 21.74
N ALA A 369 11.88 -5.63 22.10
CA ALA A 369 10.80 -5.76 21.12
C ALA A 369 10.79 -4.58 20.11
N HIS A 370 11.14 -3.36 20.53
CA HIS A 370 11.29 -2.19 19.65
C HIS A 370 12.39 -2.32 18.58
N ASP A 371 13.41 -3.16 18.82
CA ASP A 371 14.45 -3.43 17.82
C ASP A 371 13.93 -4.32 16.69
N TYR A 372 12.86 -5.09 16.94
CA TYR A 372 12.25 -6.03 16.01
C TYR A 372 10.96 -5.52 15.36
N ILE A 373 10.14 -4.72 16.04
CA ILE A 373 8.91 -4.13 15.49
C ILE A 373 8.66 -2.70 15.98
N SER A 374 8.29 -1.82 15.05
CA SER A 374 7.98 -0.42 15.33
C SER A 374 6.88 0.13 14.43
N PHE A 375 6.16 1.14 14.95
CA PHE A 375 4.95 1.71 14.36
C PHE A 375 5.11 3.21 14.15
N TYR A 376 4.66 3.69 12.99
CA TYR A 376 4.80 5.07 12.53
C TYR A 376 3.52 5.57 11.87
N GLY A 377 3.38 6.89 11.79
CA GLY A 377 2.44 7.54 10.88
C GLY A 377 3.13 8.63 10.08
N LEU A 378 2.34 9.35 9.28
CA LEU A 378 2.82 10.44 8.45
C LEU A 378 2.07 11.74 8.80
N ARG A 379 2.77 12.89 8.80
CA ARG A 379 2.23 14.21 9.12
C ARG A 379 2.93 15.30 8.32
N ALA A 380 2.15 16.31 7.90
CA ALA A 380 2.63 17.49 7.18
C ALA A 380 2.19 18.80 7.87
N TYR A 381 2.79 19.92 7.46
CA TYR A 381 2.36 21.27 7.83
C TYR A 381 2.38 22.22 6.62
N GLY A 382 1.77 23.39 6.78
CA GLY A 382 1.83 24.51 5.83
C GLY A 382 1.08 25.73 6.38
N ARG A 383 1.04 26.83 5.63
CA ARG A 383 0.08 27.93 5.88
C ARG A 383 -1.18 27.71 5.07
N LEU A 384 -2.35 28.05 5.63
CA LEU A 384 -3.64 27.87 4.93
C LEU A 384 -3.82 28.86 3.76
N CYS A 385 -3.23 30.04 3.87
CA CYS A 385 -3.18 31.09 2.85
C CYS A 385 -1.98 32.01 3.11
N ASP A 386 -1.71 32.95 2.19
CA ASP A 386 -0.63 33.94 2.35
C ASP A 386 -0.91 34.85 3.56
N GLY A 387 0.04 34.90 4.50
CA GLY A 387 -0.15 35.56 5.81
C GLY A 387 -1.11 34.83 6.77
N GLY A 388 -1.64 33.67 6.37
CA GLY A 388 -2.54 32.84 7.20
C GLY A 388 -1.82 32.03 8.28
N PRO A 389 -2.61 31.39 9.17
CA PRO A 389 -2.09 30.59 10.28
C PRO A 389 -1.34 29.36 9.76
N LEU A 390 -0.35 28.93 10.54
CA LEU A 390 0.33 27.64 10.35
C LEU A 390 -0.59 26.52 10.83
N ALA A 391 -0.76 25.51 9.98
CA ALA A 391 -1.60 24.35 10.21
C ALA A 391 -0.86 23.04 9.96
N THR A 392 -1.21 21.99 10.71
CA THR A 392 -0.80 20.60 10.46
C THR A 392 -2.01 19.71 10.18
N SER A 393 -1.81 18.68 9.37
CA SER A 393 -2.74 17.57 9.21
C SER A 393 -1.96 16.26 9.10
N GLN A 394 -2.57 15.14 9.50
CA GLN A 394 -1.98 13.83 9.20
C GLN A 394 -1.96 13.62 7.68
N VAL A 395 -0.88 13.04 7.17
CA VAL A 395 -0.87 12.50 5.81
C VAL A 395 -1.53 11.13 5.91
N TYR A 396 -2.74 11.00 5.35
CA TYR A 396 -3.55 9.82 5.55
C TYR A 396 -3.02 8.66 4.71
N VAL A 397 -2.38 7.70 5.38
CA VAL A 397 -1.92 6.44 4.81
C VAL A 397 -3.14 5.61 4.43
N HIS A 398 -3.54 5.70 3.17
CA HIS A 398 -4.55 4.84 2.57
C HIS A 398 -3.93 3.64 1.85
N SER A 399 -2.61 3.65 1.59
CA SER A 399 -1.85 2.53 1.03
C SER A 399 -2.26 1.16 1.58
N LYS A 400 -2.15 0.12 0.74
CA LYS A 400 -2.15 -1.28 1.19
C LYS A 400 -0.99 -2.03 0.52
N VAL A 401 0.22 -1.80 1.02
CA VAL A 401 1.47 -2.38 0.49
C VAL A 401 2.26 -3.11 1.57
N MET A 402 2.88 -4.22 1.19
CA MET A 402 3.93 -4.88 1.97
C MET A 402 5.16 -5.12 1.08
N ILE A 403 6.36 -4.85 1.59
CA ILE A 403 7.64 -5.12 0.94
C ILE A 403 8.49 -5.98 1.85
N VAL A 404 9.10 -7.04 1.31
CA VAL A 404 9.88 -8.03 2.06
C VAL A 404 11.24 -8.25 1.41
N ASP A 405 12.29 -8.13 2.23
CA ASP A 405 13.71 -8.35 1.91
C ASP A 405 14.24 -7.63 0.65
N ASP A 406 13.60 -6.53 0.25
CA ASP A 406 13.79 -5.85 -1.03
C ASP A 406 13.72 -6.83 -2.23
N ARG A 407 12.83 -7.83 -2.21
CA ARG A 407 12.64 -8.81 -3.31
C ARG A 407 11.19 -9.15 -3.65
N ILE A 408 10.29 -8.97 -2.70
CA ILE A 408 8.87 -9.29 -2.86
C ILE A 408 8.07 -8.06 -2.46
N ALA A 409 7.10 -7.68 -3.29
CA ALA A 409 6.10 -6.67 -2.97
C ALA A 409 4.69 -7.26 -3.09
N LEU A 410 3.77 -6.83 -2.24
CA LEU A 410 2.35 -7.13 -2.32
C LEU A 410 1.61 -5.79 -2.34
N ILE A 411 0.84 -5.51 -3.39
CA ILE A 411 0.09 -4.26 -3.58
C ILE A 411 -1.36 -4.62 -3.90
N GLY A 412 -2.35 -3.92 -3.32
CA GLY A 412 -3.76 -4.18 -3.61
C GLY A 412 -4.73 -3.25 -2.88
N SER A 413 -6.00 -3.67 -2.76
CA SER A 413 -7.04 -2.97 -2.01
C SER A 413 -7.20 -3.44 -0.57
N ALA A 414 -6.70 -4.64 -0.24
CA ALA A 414 -6.96 -5.33 1.02
C ALA A 414 -6.22 -4.72 2.21
N ASN A 415 -6.97 -4.29 3.22
CA ASN A 415 -6.44 -3.83 4.49
C ASN A 415 -6.00 -4.99 5.39
N VAL A 416 -5.20 -4.74 6.42
CA VAL A 416 -4.94 -5.73 7.48
C VAL A 416 -6.09 -5.69 8.48
N ASN A 417 -7.22 -6.32 8.12
CA ASN A 417 -8.38 -6.57 8.97
C ASN A 417 -9.15 -7.81 8.47
N ASP A 418 -10.07 -8.37 9.26
CA ASP A 418 -10.87 -9.52 8.85
C ASP A 418 -11.78 -9.18 7.66
N ARG A 419 -12.22 -7.92 7.58
CA ARG A 419 -13.11 -7.39 6.54
C ARG A 419 -12.53 -7.56 5.13
N SER A 420 -11.26 -7.25 4.95
CA SER A 420 -10.52 -7.42 3.69
C SER A 420 -9.90 -8.82 3.53
N LEU A 421 -9.53 -9.51 4.62
CA LEU A 421 -8.70 -10.72 4.54
C LEU A 421 -9.46 -12.05 4.55
N LEU A 422 -10.70 -12.13 5.07
CA LEU A 422 -11.41 -13.41 5.21
C LEU A 422 -12.15 -13.91 3.94
N GLY A 423 -12.13 -13.16 2.84
CA GLY A 423 -12.79 -13.49 1.54
C GLY A 423 -14.34 -13.49 1.54
N SER A 424 -14.93 -13.88 2.66
CA SER A 424 -16.36 -14.01 2.94
C SER A 424 -17.03 -12.66 3.23
N ARG A 425 -16.23 -11.65 3.59
CA ARG A 425 -16.63 -10.25 3.81
C ARG A 425 -16.39 -9.43 2.54
N ASP A 426 -15.64 -8.33 2.58
CA ASP A 426 -15.50 -7.41 1.45
C ASP A 426 -14.68 -8.03 0.29
N SER A 427 -14.91 -7.54 -0.92
CA SER A 427 -14.34 -8.11 -2.14
C SER A 427 -13.08 -7.37 -2.59
N GLU A 428 -11.92 -7.96 -2.34
CA GLU A 428 -10.61 -7.33 -2.57
C GLU A 428 -9.87 -7.93 -3.76
N ILE A 429 -8.90 -7.17 -4.27
CA ILE A 429 -7.92 -7.64 -5.27
C ILE A 429 -6.53 -7.08 -4.96
N GLY A 430 -5.51 -7.82 -5.33
CA GLY A 430 -4.12 -7.38 -5.28
C GLY A 430 -3.22 -8.22 -6.18
N VAL A 431 -1.93 -7.95 -6.10
CA VAL A 431 -0.89 -8.66 -6.81
C VAL A 431 0.27 -8.95 -5.86
N LEU A 432 0.73 -10.20 -5.88
CA LEU A 432 2.02 -10.61 -5.33
C LEU A 432 3.06 -10.48 -6.45
N ILE A 433 4.08 -9.66 -6.22
CA ILE A 433 5.15 -9.31 -7.17
C ILE A 433 6.46 -9.88 -6.62
N GLU A 434 7.04 -10.84 -7.33
CA GLU A 434 8.37 -11.42 -7.05
C GLU A 434 9.35 -10.91 -8.12
N ASP A 435 10.43 -10.24 -7.70
CA ASP A 435 11.42 -9.70 -8.65
C ASP A 435 12.16 -10.79 -9.43
N ARG A 436 12.47 -10.50 -10.71
CA ARG A 436 13.32 -11.36 -11.56
C ARG A 436 14.66 -10.72 -11.91
N ASP A 437 14.71 -9.39 -12.00
CA ASP A 437 15.94 -8.61 -12.18
C ASP A 437 16.53 -8.24 -10.81
N PHE A 438 17.83 -8.45 -10.61
CA PHE A 438 18.51 -8.18 -9.33
C PHE A 438 19.71 -7.26 -9.45
N ILE A 439 19.75 -6.23 -8.62
CA ILE A 439 20.87 -5.26 -8.50
C ILE A 439 21.77 -5.60 -7.30
N GLY A 440 22.93 -4.95 -7.21
CA GLY A 440 23.75 -4.97 -5.99
C GLY A 440 23.20 -4.00 -4.94
N SER A 441 23.05 -4.45 -3.71
CA SER A 441 22.71 -3.62 -2.54
C SER A 441 23.36 -4.20 -1.27
N TYR A 442 22.97 -3.75 -0.10
CA TYR A 442 23.43 -4.22 1.21
C TYR A 442 22.27 -4.60 2.12
N MET A 443 22.52 -5.53 3.04
CA MET A 443 21.55 -5.98 4.04
C MET A 443 22.28 -6.34 5.34
N ASN A 444 22.11 -5.51 6.37
CA ASN A 444 22.90 -5.50 7.60
C ASN A 444 24.43 -5.50 7.34
N GLY A 445 24.89 -4.61 6.47
CA GLY A 445 26.29 -4.43 6.07
C GLY A 445 26.86 -5.53 5.16
N LYS A 446 26.07 -6.53 4.77
CA LYS A 446 26.50 -7.63 3.90
C LYS A 446 26.01 -7.42 2.47
N PRO A 447 26.80 -7.77 1.43
CA PRO A 447 26.34 -7.69 0.04
C PRO A 447 25.05 -8.48 -0.19
N TRP A 448 24.05 -7.83 -0.75
CA TRP A 448 22.73 -8.38 -1.06
C TRP A 448 22.43 -8.27 -2.55
N LYS A 449 21.60 -9.20 -3.04
CA LYS A 449 20.95 -9.09 -4.34
C LYS A 449 19.51 -8.66 -4.11
N ALA A 450 19.28 -7.37 -4.22
CA ALA A 450 17.96 -6.75 -4.11
C ALA A 450 17.23 -6.84 -5.46
N GLY A 451 15.95 -7.13 -5.43
CA GLY A 451 15.04 -7.10 -6.57
C GLY A 451 14.81 -5.68 -7.04
N LYS A 452 14.87 -5.46 -8.35
CA LYS A 452 14.87 -4.14 -8.97
C LYS A 452 13.58 -3.36 -8.67
N PHE A 453 12.41 -4.00 -8.71
CA PHE A 453 11.13 -3.37 -8.40
C PHE A 453 11.00 -3.07 -6.90
N ALA A 454 11.07 -4.10 -6.05
CA ALA A 454 10.82 -3.99 -4.61
C ALA A 454 11.78 -2.99 -3.92
N PHE A 455 13.06 -3.00 -4.30
CA PHE A 455 14.06 -2.04 -3.81
C PHE A 455 13.74 -0.60 -4.24
N SER A 456 13.40 -0.37 -5.51
CA SER A 456 13.08 0.97 -6.01
C SER A 456 11.82 1.55 -5.35
N LEU A 457 10.80 0.71 -5.13
CA LEU A 457 9.59 1.09 -4.42
C LEU A 457 9.88 1.49 -2.96
N ARG A 458 10.64 0.66 -2.22
CA ARG A 458 11.00 0.98 -0.84
C ARG A 458 11.91 2.22 -0.75
N LEU A 459 12.87 2.39 -1.65
CA LEU A 459 13.68 3.61 -1.73
C LEU A 459 12.81 4.85 -1.92
N SER A 460 11.86 4.82 -2.87
CA SER A 460 10.97 5.96 -3.16
C SER A 460 10.11 6.34 -1.95
N LEU A 461 9.46 5.35 -1.32
CA LEU A 461 8.63 5.59 -0.14
C LEU A 461 9.46 6.12 1.03
N TRP A 462 10.64 5.55 1.29
CA TRP A 462 11.50 6.02 2.38
C TRP A 462 12.12 7.39 2.11
N ALA A 463 12.42 7.73 0.86
CA ALA A 463 12.91 9.05 0.47
C ALA A 463 11.83 10.13 0.67
N GLU A 464 10.57 9.83 0.33
CA GLU A 464 9.42 10.69 0.62
C GLU A 464 9.23 10.87 2.14
N HIS A 465 9.10 9.76 2.88
CA HIS A 465 8.79 9.80 4.31
C HIS A 465 9.86 10.49 5.15
N LEU A 466 11.13 10.42 4.74
CA LEU A 466 12.27 11.06 5.41
C LEU A 466 12.65 12.42 4.79
N GLY A 467 12.04 12.82 3.67
CA GLY A 467 12.34 14.07 2.97
C GLY A 467 13.77 14.14 2.44
N LEU A 468 14.24 13.09 1.77
CA LEU A 468 15.61 12.98 1.28
C LEU A 468 15.76 13.48 -0.15
N HIS A 469 16.80 14.29 -0.38
CA HIS A 469 17.22 14.66 -1.73
C HIS A 469 18.00 13.52 -2.41
N VAL A 470 18.11 13.54 -3.74
CA VAL A 470 18.72 12.46 -4.56
C VAL A 470 20.10 12.01 -4.04
N GLY A 471 20.95 12.94 -3.61
CA GLY A 471 22.28 12.63 -3.05
C GLY A 471 22.26 11.93 -1.68
N GLU A 472 21.19 12.09 -0.90
CA GLU A 472 21.01 11.49 0.43
C GLU A 472 20.40 10.07 0.36
N ILE A 473 19.72 9.70 -0.73
CA ILE A 473 19.05 8.39 -0.91
C ILE A 473 20.02 7.21 -0.66
N ARG A 474 21.32 7.36 -0.91
CA ARG A 474 22.33 6.32 -0.65
C ARG A 474 22.43 5.92 0.83
N GLN A 475 22.01 6.76 1.78
CA GLN A 475 21.99 6.43 3.21
C GLN A 475 20.87 5.45 3.61
N ILE A 476 19.87 5.25 2.74
CA ILE A 476 18.74 4.33 2.96
C ILE A 476 18.80 3.08 2.07
N CYS A 477 19.98 2.72 1.54
CA CYS A 477 20.16 1.51 0.74
C CYS A 477 20.16 0.19 1.54
N ASP A 478 20.54 0.21 2.82
CA ASP A 478 20.46 -0.95 3.73
C ASP A 478 19.34 -0.74 4.75
N PRO A 479 18.15 -1.36 4.58
CA PRO A 479 16.98 -1.04 5.39
C PRO A 479 17.02 -1.55 6.84
N VAL A 480 18.06 -2.31 7.24
CA VAL A 480 18.11 -2.98 8.55
C VAL A 480 19.33 -2.64 9.40
N ALA A 481 20.41 -2.14 8.80
CA ALA A 481 21.57 -1.62 9.50
C ALA A 481 21.19 -0.50 10.49
N ASP A 482 21.81 -0.48 11.68
CA ASP A 482 21.45 0.49 12.73
C ASP A 482 21.66 1.96 12.28
N ALA A 483 22.69 2.24 11.47
CA ALA A 483 22.94 3.57 10.90
C ALA A 483 21.79 4.10 10.02
N THR A 484 20.99 3.22 9.41
CA THR A 484 19.82 3.59 8.62
C THR A 484 18.55 3.51 9.47
N TYR A 485 18.34 2.42 10.19
CA TYR A 485 17.10 2.17 10.94
C TYR A 485 17.01 3.02 12.23
N ARG A 486 18.07 3.10 13.03
CA ARG A 486 18.08 3.91 14.26
C ARG A 486 18.40 5.37 13.95
N ASP A 487 19.54 5.61 13.30
CA ASP A 487 20.15 6.94 13.26
C ASP A 487 19.55 7.86 12.19
N VAL A 488 18.83 7.29 11.20
CA VAL A 488 18.01 8.06 10.24
C VAL A 488 16.52 7.85 10.48
N TRP A 489 16.00 6.62 10.35
CA TRP A 489 14.54 6.37 10.37
C TRP A 489 13.89 6.66 11.73
N MET A 490 14.31 5.98 12.81
CA MET A 490 13.77 6.23 14.16
C MET A 490 14.11 7.63 14.67
N ALA A 491 15.30 8.16 14.35
CA ALA A 491 15.73 9.51 14.76
C ALA A 491 14.86 10.61 14.12
N THR A 492 14.58 10.51 12.82
CA THR A 492 13.69 11.45 12.11
C THR A 492 12.27 11.35 12.65
N ALA A 493 11.72 10.13 12.77
CA ALA A 493 10.38 9.90 13.33
C ALA A 493 10.20 10.55 14.71
N LYS A 494 11.16 10.33 15.62
CA LYS A 494 11.14 10.89 16.97
C LYS A 494 11.27 12.41 16.98
N THR A 495 12.22 12.96 16.21
CA THR A 495 12.47 14.41 16.14
C THR A 495 11.25 15.14 15.59
N ASN A 496 10.65 14.64 14.52
CA ASN A 496 9.42 15.17 13.94
C ASN A 496 8.25 15.09 14.94
N THR A 497 8.04 13.95 15.63
CA THR A 497 7.00 13.83 16.66
C THR A 497 7.16 14.88 17.77
N THR A 498 8.38 15.09 18.27
CA THR A 498 8.64 16.15 19.27
C THR A 498 8.33 17.54 18.72
N ILE A 499 8.76 17.87 17.50
CA ILE A 499 8.48 19.18 16.90
C ILE A 499 6.97 19.41 16.70
N TYR A 500 6.24 18.45 16.15
CA TYR A 500 4.78 18.57 15.99
C TYR A 500 4.05 18.69 17.33
N GLN A 501 4.52 18.01 18.37
CA GLN A 501 4.01 18.11 19.74
C GLN A 501 4.32 19.48 20.38
N ASP A 502 5.52 20.02 20.18
CA ASP A 502 5.92 21.35 20.68
C ASP A 502 5.11 22.48 20.02
N VAL A 503 4.86 22.36 18.71
CA VAL A 503 4.31 23.44 17.87
C VAL A 503 2.79 23.49 17.88
N PHE A 504 2.13 22.33 17.74
CA PHE A 504 0.68 22.26 17.55
C PHE A 504 -0.07 21.61 18.71
N ALA A 505 0.65 20.86 19.57
CA ALA A 505 0.08 19.91 20.52
C ALA A 505 -0.93 18.92 19.89
N CYS A 506 -0.77 18.62 18.60
CA CYS A 506 -1.72 17.88 17.79
C CYS A 506 -2.00 16.47 18.33
N ILE A 507 -3.22 15.97 18.10
CA ILE A 507 -3.57 14.57 18.41
C ILE A 507 -3.34 13.66 17.20
N PRO A 508 -3.04 12.37 17.40
CA PRO A 508 -2.85 11.68 18.69
C PRO A 508 -1.43 11.87 19.23
N ASN A 509 -1.24 11.74 20.55
CA ASN A 509 0.06 11.85 21.21
C ASN A 509 0.12 11.10 22.56
N ASP A 510 1.33 10.75 23.00
CA ASP A 510 1.56 9.98 24.24
C ASP A 510 1.43 10.81 25.54
N LEU A 511 0.94 12.06 25.46
CA LEU A 511 0.69 12.92 26.63
C LEU A 511 -0.78 12.90 27.09
N ILE A 512 -1.71 12.57 26.19
CA ILE A 512 -3.15 12.57 26.45
C ILE A 512 -3.62 11.13 26.69
N HIS A 513 -3.64 10.70 27.96
CA HIS A 513 -4.03 9.32 28.33
C HIS A 513 -5.54 9.12 28.56
N SER A 514 -6.34 10.20 28.65
CA SER A 514 -7.78 10.15 28.95
C SER A 514 -8.61 11.20 28.20
N ARG A 515 -9.93 10.96 28.07
CA ARG A 515 -10.91 11.93 27.54
C ARG A 515 -10.97 13.20 28.37
N SER A 516 -10.72 13.10 29.68
CA SER A 516 -10.61 14.26 30.57
C SER A 516 -9.42 15.16 30.20
N ALA A 517 -8.24 14.55 30.00
CA ALA A 517 -7.06 15.27 29.52
C ALA A 517 -7.27 15.87 28.12
N LEU A 518 -7.92 15.13 27.22
CA LEU A 518 -8.26 15.60 25.87
C LEU A 518 -9.17 16.85 25.92
N ARG A 519 -10.27 16.79 26.65
CA ARG A 519 -11.21 17.93 26.84
C ARG A 519 -10.51 19.16 27.39
N HIS A 520 -9.65 18.99 28.40
CA HIS A 520 -8.92 20.09 29.01
C HIS A 520 -7.96 20.74 28.01
N ASN A 521 -7.19 19.92 27.27
CA ASN A 521 -6.24 20.39 26.26
C ASN A 521 -6.96 21.11 25.09
N MET A 522 -8.03 20.52 24.55
CA MET A 522 -8.84 21.15 23.50
C MET A 522 -9.48 22.46 23.94
N SER A 523 -9.95 22.55 25.19
CA SER A 523 -10.54 23.77 25.74
C SER A 523 -9.50 24.88 25.89
N TYR A 524 -8.32 24.55 26.45
CA TYR A 524 -7.20 25.49 26.62
C TYR A 524 -6.76 26.11 25.28
N TRP A 525 -6.53 25.29 24.25
CA TRP A 525 -6.11 25.79 22.94
C TRP A 525 -7.23 26.56 22.23
N LYS A 526 -8.49 26.14 22.35
CA LYS A 526 -9.63 26.86 21.77
C LYS A 526 -9.85 28.22 22.42
N GLU A 527 -9.62 28.35 23.72
CA GLU A 527 -9.64 29.64 24.43
C GLU A 527 -8.47 30.54 23.99
N LYS A 528 -7.26 29.98 23.87
CA LYS A 528 -6.05 30.73 23.50
C LYS A 528 -6.01 31.18 22.03
N HIS A 529 -6.56 30.39 21.09
CA HIS A 529 -6.48 30.63 19.64
C HIS A 529 -7.82 31.09 19.01
N GLY A 530 -8.95 30.93 19.71
CA GLY A 530 -10.30 31.16 19.17
C GLY A 530 -10.79 30.10 18.18
N HIS A 531 -9.91 29.58 17.32
CA HIS A 531 -10.17 28.49 16.37
C HIS A 531 -9.08 27.42 16.41
N THR A 532 -9.47 26.16 16.23
CA THR A 532 -8.59 25.03 15.95
C THR A 532 -9.38 23.94 15.22
N THR A 533 -8.68 23.01 14.55
CA THR A 533 -9.31 21.88 13.85
C THR A 533 -9.68 20.74 14.80
N THR A 534 -10.44 19.75 14.31
CA THR A 534 -10.82 18.54 15.08
C THR A 534 -9.62 17.88 15.76
N ASP A 535 -8.50 17.76 15.05
CA ASP A 535 -7.29 17.03 15.49
C ASP A 535 -6.18 17.94 16.07
N LEU A 536 -6.54 19.13 16.57
CA LEU A 536 -5.62 20.15 17.12
C LEU A 536 -4.51 20.55 16.13
N GLY A 537 -4.94 21.06 14.97
CA GLY A 537 -4.06 21.35 13.84
C GLY A 537 -3.50 22.76 13.74
N ILE A 538 -3.91 23.74 14.55
CA ILE A 538 -3.53 25.16 14.37
C ILE A 538 -2.46 25.61 15.39
N ALA A 539 -1.33 26.11 14.92
CA ALA A 539 -0.24 26.63 15.77
C ALA A 539 -0.60 27.99 16.41
N PRO A 540 0.00 28.34 17.57
CA PRO A 540 -0.09 29.70 18.13
C PRO A 540 0.73 30.68 17.30
N ASP A 541 0.46 31.98 17.41
CA ASP A 541 1.29 33.02 16.77
C ASP A 541 2.76 33.01 17.25
N LYS A 542 3.00 32.57 18.50
CA LYS A 542 4.33 32.45 19.12
C LYS A 542 4.38 31.27 20.09
N LEU A 543 5.51 30.56 20.12
CA LEU A 543 5.82 29.54 21.10
C LEU A 543 6.45 30.18 22.34
N GLU A 544 5.86 29.95 23.51
CA GLU A 544 6.31 30.51 24.79
C GLU A 544 7.19 29.50 25.55
N ALA A 545 8.51 29.68 25.51
CA ALA A 545 9.46 28.85 26.24
C ALA A 545 9.93 29.54 27.52
N TYR A 546 9.71 28.92 28.68
CA TYR A 546 10.22 29.39 29.97
C TYR A 546 11.69 28.98 30.14
N GLN A 547 12.61 29.95 30.13
CA GLN A 547 14.04 29.71 30.37
C GLN A 547 14.55 30.68 31.44
N ASN A 548 15.15 30.14 32.51
CA ASN A 548 15.73 30.89 33.63
C ASN A 548 14.79 31.88 34.37
N GLY A 549 13.48 31.81 34.13
CA GLY A 549 12.46 32.70 34.68
C GLY A 549 11.87 33.68 33.66
N ASP A 550 12.54 33.87 32.53
CA ASP A 550 12.06 34.69 31.41
C ASP A 550 11.24 33.86 30.41
N VAL A 551 10.25 34.50 29.77
CA VAL A 551 9.46 33.91 28.68
C VAL A 551 10.11 34.29 27.35
N LYS A 552 10.81 33.33 26.72
CA LYS A 552 11.30 33.50 25.35
C LYS A 552 10.19 33.12 24.37
N ALA A 553 9.62 34.12 23.71
CA ALA A 553 8.70 33.92 22.59
C ALA A 553 9.49 33.64 21.29
N THR A 554 9.14 32.59 20.57
CA THR A 554 9.82 32.12 19.32
C THR A 554 8.79 31.92 18.21
N ASP A 555 9.13 32.15 16.93
CA ASP A 555 8.23 31.85 15.80
C ASP A 555 8.08 30.31 15.67
N PRO A 556 6.86 29.77 15.56
CA PRO A 556 6.66 28.34 15.29
C PRO A 556 7.38 27.84 14.02
N LEU A 557 7.59 28.69 13.01
CA LEU A 557 8.27 28.34 11.77
C LEU A 557 9.74 27.96 12.01
N GLU A 558 10.48 28.70 12.85
CA GLU A 558 11.87 28.38 13.24
C GLU A 558 11.97 26.96 13.83
N ARG A 559 10.93 26.51 14.54
CA ARG A 559 10.86 25.15 15.10
C ARG A 559 10.50 24.09 14.04
N LEU A 560 9.68 24.46 13.05
CA LEU A 560 9.24 23.61 11.94
C LEU A 560 10.28 23.43 10.83
N GLU A 561 11.20 24.37 10.64
CA GLU A 561 12.36 24.24 9.74
C GLU A 561 13.27 23.05 10.09
N SER A 562 13.19 22.55 11.33
CA SER A 562 13.89 21.34 11.78
C SER A 562 13.19 20.02 11.42
N VAL A 563 11.99 20.04 10.84
CA VAL A 563 11.25 18.85 10.39
C VAL A 563 11.82 18.37 9.05
N ARG A 564 12.07 17.06 8.92
CA ARG A 564 12.44 16.44 7.63
C ARG A 564 11.43 15.37 7.22
N GLY A 565 10.89 15.51 6.01
CA GLY A 565 9.88 14.60 5.47
C GLY A 565 8.56 14.65 6.24
N HIS A 566 7.93 13.48 6.37
CA HIS A 566 6.59 13.31 6.94
C HIS A 566 6.52 12.28 8.07
N LEU A 567 7.55 11.44 8.22
CA LEU A 567 7.57 10.34 9.18
C LEU A 567 7.48 10.84 10.63
N VAL A 568 6.57 10.26 11.41
CA VAL A 568 6.42 10.47 12.85
C VAL A 568 6.23 9.14 13.57
N SER A 569 6.70 9.04 14.82
CA SER A 569 6.40 7.88 15.69
C SER A 569 4.89 7.76 15.93
N PHE A 570 4.34 6.54 15.84
CA PHE A 570 2.93 6.30 16.19
C PHE A 570 2.77 6.23 17.72
N PRO A 571 1.86 7.02 18.32
CA PRO A 571 1.70 7.06 19.78
C PRO A 571 0.98 5.81 20.30
N LEU A 572 1.55 5.18 21.33
CA LEU A 572 1.06 3.94 21.93
C LEU A 572 0.17 4.20 23.16
N GLU A 573 0.41 5.29 23.88
CA GLU A 573 -0.24 5.65 25.15
C GLU A 573 -1.43 6.62 24.97
N PHE A 574 -1.66 7.11 23.75
CA PHE A 574 -2.79 8.00 23.47
C PHE A 574 -4.13 7.34 23.83
N MET A 575 -4.86 7.94 24.78
CA MET A 575 -6.08 7.41 25.39
C MET A 575 -5.91 6.00 26.01
N SER A 576 -4.76 5.66 26.59
CA SER A 576 -4.52 4.33 27.20
C SER A 576 -5.35 4.02 28.45
N GLN A 577 -5.94 5.02 29.09
CA GLN A 577 -6.82 4.86 30.27
C GLN A 577 -8.31 4.72 29.91
N GLU A 578 -8.66 4.75 28.62
CA GLU A 578 -10.05 4.79 28.14
C GLU A 578 -10.47 3.48 27.46
N ASP A 579 -11.71 3.04 27.70
CA ASP A 579 -12.34 2.02 26.87
C ASP A 579 -12.89 2.68 25.61
N LEU A 580 -12.15 2.54 24.50
CA LEU A 580 -12.51 3.12 23.19
C LEU A 580 -13.59 2.34 22.44
N ARG A 581 -14.25 1.34 23.04
CA ARG A 581 -15.42 0.70 22.44
C ARG A 581 -16.63 1.65 22.45
N PRO A 582 -17.55 1.54 21.48
CA PRO A 582 -18.82 2.27 21.53
C PRO A 582 -19.58 1.99 22.84
N VAL A 583 -20.34 2.98 23.32
CA VAL A 583 -21.16 2.87 24.54
C VAL A 583 -22.66 2.90 24.23
N PHE A 584 -23.50 2.43 25.16
CA PHE A 584 -24.92 2.10 24.94
C PHE A 584 -25.80 3.21 24.33
N ASN A 585 -25.38 4.48 24.40
CA ASN A 585 -26.08 5.63 23.87
C ASN A 585 -25.55 6.09 22.49
N GLU A 586 -24.67 5.31 21.86
CA GLU A 586 -24.10 5.53 20.53
C GLU A 586 -24.62 4.47 19.54
N SER A 587 -24.85 4.85 18.29
CA SER A 587 -25.39 3.95 17.24
C SER A 587 -24.53 2.70 17.04
N GLU A 588 -23.21 2.89 17.07
CA GLU A 588 -22.20 1.85 16.84
C GLU A 588 -22.17 0.76 17.91
N PHE A 589 -22.74 0.99 19.11
CA PHE A 589 -22.90 -0.06 20.13
C PHE A 589 -23.90 -1.15 19.69
N TYR A 590 -24.85 -0.80 18.83
CA TYR A 590 -25.84 -1.73 18.27
C TYR A 590 -25.38 -2.37 16.95
N ALA A 591 -24.21 -1.97 16.42
CA ALA A 591 -23.59 -2.61 15.28
C ALA A 591 -22.85 -3.90 15.70
N SER A 592 -22.74 -4.86 14.78
CA SER A 592 -21.90 -6.04 15.01
C SER A 592 -20.42 -5.61 15.15
N PRO A 593 -19.65 -6.10 16.14
CA PRO A 593 -18.23 -5.79 16.27
C PRO A 593 -17.41 -6.04 14.99
N GLN A 594 -17.83 -7.02 14.19
CA GLN A 594 -17.24 -7.40 12.89
C GLN A 594 -17.36 -6.31 11.80
N VAL A 595 -18.04 -5.20 12.07
CA VAL A 595 -18.03 -4.00 11.22
C VAL A 595 -16.69 -3.26 11.34
N PHE A 596 -16.02 -3.35 12.51
CA PHE A 596 -14.85 -2.56 12.89
C PHE A 596 -13.53 -3.34 12.97
N HIS A 597 -13.55 -4.67 12.83
CA HIS A 597 -12.36 -5.54 12.90
C HIS A 597 -12.34 -6.64 11.84
#